data_AF-W2MFQ9-F1
#
_entry.id   AF-W2MFQ9-F1
#
_cell.length_a   1.000
_cell.length_b   1.000
_cell.length_c   1.000
_cell.angle_alpha   90.00
_cell.angle_beta   90.00
_cell.angle_gamma   90.00
#
_symmetry.space_group_name_H-M   'P 1'
#
loop_
_entity.id
_entity.type
_entity.pdbx_description
1 polymer ?
#
loop_
_entity_poly.entity_id
_entity_poly.type
_entity_poly.pdbx_seq_one_letter_code
_entity_poly.pdbx_strand_id
1 'polypeptide(L)'
;MSERAERLSGLQNGSVGSIAGMAEVMLQQPTVAIKNAVQQGRPISWSVPALYRGLGVSLASIAPISAIQFATNGRLLRGLTAPDVAPSDQTKLLCATLSGLASTGLSGPAELIMTLQQNNGKSFGATVKEVAQQHGVVRLLRGFTATAVRDSMWCAGYLALGPVFTREMHTL
;
A
#
# COMPACT_ATOMS: atom_id res chain seq x y z
N MET A 1 -10.25 15.47 19.12
CA MET A 1 -9.62 15.85 17.84
C MET A 1 -10.38 17.04 17.28
N SER A 2 -9.66 18.13 17.04
CA SER A 2 -10.17 19.50 16.89
C SER A 2 -11.03 19.73 15.63
N GLU A 3 -12.09 20.52 15.84
CA GLU A 3 -13.03 21.27 14.97
C GLU A 3 -12.54 21.74 13.56
N ARG A 4 -11.25 21.60 13.24
CA ARG A 4 -10.65 21.98 11.94
C ARG A 4 -10.74 20.90 10.86
N ALA A 5 -10.85 19.62 11.23
CA ALA A 5 -10.92 18.52 10.26
C ALA A 5 -12.27 18.45 9.49
N GLU A 6 -13.32 19.11 9.99
CA GLU A 6 -14.67 19.11 9.40
C GLU A 6 -14.86 20.10 8.23
N ARG A 7 -13.88 20.96 7.92
CA ARG A 7 -14.06 22.00 6.88
C ARG A 7 -13.90 21.52 5.44
N LEU A 8 -13.37 20.32 5.22
CA LEU A 8 -13.05 19.83 3.89
C LEU A 8 -14.02 18.73 3.45
N SER A 9 -14.49 18.81 2.21
CA SER A 9 -15.30 17.75 1.60
C SER A 9 -14.50 16.44 1.51
N GLY A 10 -15.19 15.30 1.42
CA GLY A 10 -14.53 14.00 1.28
C GLY A 10 -13.54 13.94 0.10
N LEU A 11 -13.83 14.64 -1.00
CA LEU A 11 -12.94 14.78 -2.15
C LEU A 11 -11.69 15.62 -1.84
N GLN A 12 -11.83 16.68 -1.06
CA GLN A 12 -10.69 17.51 -0.64
C GLN A 12 -9.78 16.74 0.31
N ASN A 13 -10.35 16.04 1.30
CA ASN A 13 -9.58 15.18 2.20
C ASN A 13 -8.87 14.04 1.43
N GLY A 14 -9.56 13.41 0.48
CA GLY A 14 -8.96 12.38 -0.37
C GLY A 14 -7.81 12.92 -1.24
N SER A 15 -7.97 14.13 -1.79
CA SER A 15 -6.93 14.79 -2.59
C SER A 15 -5.70 15.15 -1.75
N VAL A 16 -5.90 15.75 -0.58
CA VAL A 16 -4.81 16.11 0.34
C VAL A 16 -4.05 14.86 0.78
N GLY A 17 -4.76 13.79 1.17
CA GLY A 17 -4.13 12.52 1.56
C GLY A 17 -3.35 11.87 0.41
N SER A 18 -3.89 11.92 -0.81
CA SER A 18 -3.22 11.36 -2.00
C SER A 18 -1.94 12.13 -2.34
N ILE A 19 -1.99 13.47 -2.32
CA ILE A 19 -0.81 14.31 -2.59
C ILE A 19 0.25 14.10 -1.51
N ALA A 20 -0.15 14.06 -0.24
CA ALA A 20 0.76 13.80 0.87
C ALA A 20 1.44 12.43 0.72
N GLY A 21 0.69 11.37 0.43
CA GLY A 21 1.25 10.03 0.21
C GLY A 21 2.16 9.94 -1.02
N MET A 22 1.82 10.64 -2.10
CA MET A 22 2.70 10.73 -3.27
C MET A 22 4.01 11.46 -2.96
N ALA A 23 3.95 12.58 -2.25
CA ALA A 23 5.14 13.33 -1.84
C ALA A 23 6.05 12.49 -0.92
N GLU A 24 5.45 11.78 0.04
CA GLU A 24 6.17 10.85 0.91
C GLU A 24 6.92 9.78 0.09
N VAL A 25 6.25 9.13 -0.87
CA VAL A 25 6.87 8.09 -1.69
C VAL A 25 7.97 8.65 -2.58
N MET A 26 7.81 9.87 -3.12
CA MET A 26 8.87 10.53 -3.89
C MET A 26 10.15 10.75 -3.05
N LEU A 27 9.99 11.09 -1.78
CA LEU A 27 11.12 11.27 -0.86
C LEU A 27 11.76 9.93 -0.47
N GLN A 28 10.96 8.88 -0.29
CA GLN A 28 11.44 7.55 0.12
C GLN A 28 12.00 6.69 -1.03
N GLN A 29 11.71 7.04 -2.29
CA GLN A 29 12.05 6.25 -3.47
C GLN A 29 13.55 5.84 -3.55
N PRO A 30 14.54 6.72 -3.26
CA PRO A 30 15.94 6.34 -3.26
C PRO A 30 16.26 5.22 -2.25
N THR A 31 15.70 5.33 -1.05
CA THR A 31 15.86 4.33 0.02
C THR A 31 15.24 3.00 -0.39
N VAL A 32 14.07 3.01 -1.05
CA VAL A 32 13.44 1.80 -1.58
C VAL A 32 14.33 1.14 -2.64
N ALA A 33 14.89 1.91 -3.57
CA ALA A 33 15.78 1.39 -4.61
C ALA A 33 17.05 0.75 -4.04
N ILE A 34 17.67 1.38 -3.04
CA ILE A 34 18.85 0.87 -2.32
C ILE A 34 18.50 -0.40 -1.56
N LYS A 35 17.40 -0.40 -0.79
CA LYS A 35 16.90 -1.59 -0.07
C LYS A 35 16.69 -2.76 -1.02
N ASN A 36 16.01 -2.53 -2.14
CA ASN A 36 15.77 -3.56 -3.15
C ASN A 36 17.09 -4.05 -3.76
N ALA A 37 18.11 -3.19 -3.89
CA ALA A 37 19.42 -3.60 -4.38
C ALA A 37 20.17 -4.52 -3.41
N VAL A 38 20.20 -4.14 -2.13
CA VAL A 38 20.83 -4.93 -1.07
C VAL A 38 20.12 -6.28 -0.92
N GLN A 39 18.78 -6.31 -0.90
CA GLN A 39 18.00 -7.55 -0.75
C GLN A 39 18.19 -8.54 -1.91
N GLN A 40 18.58 -8.06 -3.09
CA GLN A 40 18.83 -8.89 -4.26
C GLN A 40 20.32 -9.20 -4.48
N GLY A 41 21.22 -8.66 -3.65
CA GLY A 41 22.66 -8.81 -3.83
C GLY A 41 23.22 -8.14 -5.09
N ARG A 42 22.54 -7.11 -5.63
CA ARG A 42 23.00 -6.35 -6.80
C ARG A 42 23.80 -5.11 -6.38
N PRO A 43 24.71 -4.60 -7.23
CA PRO A 43 25.39 -3.33 -6.96
C PRO A 43 24.38 -2.18 -6.91
N ILE A 44 24.59 -1.25 -5.96
CA ILE A 44 23.77 -0.05 -5.82
C ILE A 44 24.13 0.91 -6.96
N SER A 45 23.13 1.29 -7.77
CA SER A 45 23.30 2.37 -8.75
C SER A 45 22.99 3.70 -8.09
N TRP A 46 23.99 4.56 -7.95
CA TRP A 46 23.87 5.89 -7.33
C TRP A 46 23.36 6.98 -8.28
N SER A 47 23.09 6.64 -9.55
CA SER A 47 22.56 7.60 -10.50
C SER A 47 21.10 7.97 -10.18
N VAL A 48 20.77 9.27 -10.20
CA VAL A 48 19.42 9.78 -9.90
C VAL A 48 18.34 9.08 -10.74
N PRO A 49 18.49 8.90 -12.07
CA PRO A 49 17.48 8.20 -12.87
C PRO A 49 17.30 6.72 -12.49
N ALA A 50 18.34 6.06 -11.96
CA ALA A 50 18.22 4.68 -11.51
C ALA A 50 17.53 4.57 -10.15
N LEU A 51 17.83 5.48 -9.21
CA LEU A 51 17.19 5.53 -7.90
C LEU A 51 15.69 5.82 -7.99
N TYR A 52 15.29 6.65 -8.95
CA TYR A 52 13.88 6.99 -9.20
C TYR A 52 13.16 6.03 -10.17
N ARG A 53 13.83 4.96 -10.62
CA ARG A 53 13.21 4.00 -11.54
C ARG A 53 12.08 3.24 -10.84
N GLY A 54 10.93 3.17 -11.53
CA GLY A 54 9.72 2.58 -10.98
C GLY A 54 8.85 3.54 -10.17
N LEU A 55 9.29 4.78 -9.90
CA LEU A 55 8.50 5.77 -9.14
C LEU A 55 7.11 5.96 -9.73
N GLY A 56 6.98 6.05 -11.06
CA GLY A 56 5.67 6.22 -11.71
C GLY A 56 4.68 5.10 -11.39
N VAL A 57 5.15 3.85 -11.28
CA VAL A 57 4.32 2.72 -10.88
C VAL A 57 3.96 2.82 -9.40
N SER A 58 4.91 3.19 -8.54
CA SER A 58 4.64 3.45 -7.12
C SER A 58 3.52 4.48 -6.97
N LEU A 59 3.67 5.66 -7.58
CA LEU A 59 2.72 6.76 -7.47
C LEU A 59 1.34 6.39 -8.02
N ALA A 60 1.28 5.74 -9.17
CA ALA A 60 0.03 5.30 -9.78
C ALA A 60 -0.72 4.26 -8.93
N SER A 61 -0.01 3.50 -8.11
CA SER A 61 -0.58 2.38 -7.34
C SER A 61 -1.07 2.80 -5.94
N ILE A 62 -0.46 3.82 -5.32
CA ILE A 62 -0.78 4.25 -3.94
C ILE A 62 -2.27 4.57 -3.77
N ALA A 63 -2.79 5.51 -4.56
CA ALA A 63 -4.16 5.99 -4.36
C ALA A 63 -5.21 4.87 -4.55
N PRO A 64 -5.13 4.03 -5.60
CA PRO A 64 -6.02 2.88 -5.73
C PRO A 64 -5.90 1.84 -4.60
N ILE A 65 -4.67 1.51 -4.18
CA ILE A 65 -4.44 0.54 -3.08
C ILE A 65 -5.08 1.05 -1.79
N SER A 66 -4.79 2.30 -1.42
CA SER A 66 -5.38 2.94 -0.24
C SER A 66 -6.90 3.00 -0.32
N ALA A 67 -7.45 3.35 -1.49
CA ALA A 67 -8.90 3.36 -1.70
C ALA A 67 -9.54 1.99 -1.44
N ILE A 68 -8.94 0.90 -1.95
CA ILE A 68 -9.42 -0.47 -1.70
C ILE A 68 -9.36 -0.81 -0.21
N GLN A 69 -8.26 -0.49 0.47
CA GLN A 69 -8.10 -0.78 1.90
C GLN A 69 -9.16 -0.04 2.74
N PHE A 70 -9.29 1.28 2.59
CA PHE A 70 -10.25 2.06 3.37
C PHE A 70 -11.71 1.73 3.02
N ALA A 71 -12.03 1.54 1.74
CA ALA A 71 -13.38 1.18 1.33
C ALA A 71 -13.78 -0.21 1.83
N THR A 72 -12.88 -1.18 1.74
CA THR A 72 -13.13 -2.55 2.21
C THR A 72 -13.26 -2.56 3.74
N ASN A 73 -12.33 -1.93 4.46
CA ASN A 73 -12.40 -1.84 5.92
C ASN A 73 -13.70 -1.16 6.39
N GLY A 74 -14.08 -0.03 5.77
CA GLY A 74 -15.30 0.69 6.12
C GLY A 74 -16.57 -0.12 5.86
N ARG A 75 -16.63 -0.86 4.74
CA ARG A 75 -17.76 -1.75 4.43
C ARG A 75 -17.84 -2.93 5.39
N LEU A 76 -16.71 -3.57 5.70
CA LEU A 76 -16.67 -4.70 6.64
C LEU A 76 -17.06 -4.26 8.05
N LEU A 77 -16.54 -3.12 8.52
CA LEU A 77 -16.92 -2.59 9.83
C LEU A 77 -18.42 -2.32 9.93
N ARG A 78 -19.02 -1.70 8.91
CA ARG A 78 -20.47 -1.44 8.88
C ARG A 78 -21.30 -2.72 8.79
N GLY A 79 -20.80 -3.76 8.13
CA GLY A 79 -21.52 -5.03 7.98
C GLY A 79 -21.40 -5.95 9.20
N LEU A 80 -20.27 -5.91 9.91
CA LEU A 80 -19.98 -6.79 11.05
C LEU A 80 -20.28 -6.15 12.41
N THR A 81 -20.69 -4.87 12.43
CA THR A 81 -21.03 -4.14 13.66
C THR A 81 -22.48 -3.72 13.59
N ALA A 82 -23.23 -3.96 14.67
CA ALA A 82 -24.60 -3.50 14.78
C ALA A 82 -24.68 -1.96 14.70
N PRO A 83 -25.77 -1.39 14.14
CA PRO A 83 -26.02 0.05 14.23
C PRO A 83 -25.92 0.50 15.69
N ASP A 84 -25.26 1.63 15.92
CA ASP A 84 -25.09 2.28 17.23
C ASP A 84 -24.19 1.56 18.27
N VAL A 85 -23.52 0.47 17.87
CA VAL A 85 -22.54 -0.22 18.73
C VAL A 85 -21.12 0.11 18.27
N ALA A 86 -20.22 0.42 19.22
CA ALA A 86 -18.81 0.58 18.91
C ALA A 86 -18.20 -0.78 18.51
N PRO A 87 -17.48 -0.88 17.38
CA PRO A 87 -16.87 -2.15 16.97
C PRO A 87 -15.86 -2.62 18.01
N SER A 88 -15.89 -3.92 18.31
CA SER A 88 -14.89 -4.55 19.18
C SER A 88 -13.49 -4.49 18.53
N ASP A 89 -12.45 -4.56 19.34
CA ASP A 89 -11.08 -4.50 18.83
C ASP A 89 -10.74 -5.72 17.97
N GLN A 90 -11.35 -6.88 18.25
CA GLN A 90 -11.27 -8.07 17.41
C GLN A 90 -11.93 -7.86 16.03
N THR A 91 -13.10 -7.22 15.99
CA THR A 91 -13.78 -6.89 14.72
C THR A 91 -12.95 -5.90 13.91
N LYS A 92 -12.37 -4.87 14.55
CA LYS A 92 -11.47 -3.92 13.87
C LYS A 92 -10.25 -4.62 13.29
N LEU A 93 -9.63 -5.50 14.06
CA LEU A 93 -8.46 -6.28 13.61
C LEU A 93 -8.80 -7.17 12.42
N LEU A 94 -9.93 -7.88 12.47
CA LEU A 94 -10.39 -8.73 11.37
C LEU A 94 -10.68 -7.91 10.11
N CYS A 95 -11.45 -6.82 10.21
CA CYS A 95 -11.76 -5.93 9.09
C CYS A 95 -10.49 -5.36 8.46
N ALA A 96 -9.54 -4.91 9.29
CA ALA A 96 -8.27 -4.37 8.85
C ALA A 96 -7.44 -5.43 8.09
N THR A 97 -7.33 -6.65 8.64
CA THR A 97 -6.62 -7.78 8.02
C THR A 97 -7.21 -8.12 6.65
N LEU A 98 -8.54 -8.26 6.57
CA LEU A 98 -9.24 -8.56 5.31
C LEU A 98 -9.12 -7.44 4.28
N SER A 99 -9.06 -6.18 4.73
CA SER A 99 -8.83 -5.04 3.84
C SER A 99 -7.44 -5.05 3.20
N GLY A 100 -6.42 -5.48 3.95
CA GLY A 100 -5.06 -5.68 3.44
C GLY A 100 -5.03 -6.76 2.38
N LEU A 101 -5.63 -7.92 2.65
CA LEU A 101 -5.77 -9.03 1.71
C LEU A 101 -6.48 -8.59 0.41
N ALA A 102 -7.56 -7.82 0.51
CA ALA A 102 -8.28 -7.32 -0.66
C ALA A 102 -7.41 -6.42 -1.54
N SER A 103 -6.55 -5.59 -0.93
CA SER A 103 -5.65 -4.71 -1.66
C SER A 103 -4.50 -5.44 -2.39
N THR A 104 -4.20 -6.67 -1.98
CA THR A 104 -3.13 -7.50 -2.57
C THR A 104 -3.34 -7.81 -4.04
N GLY A 105 -4.60 -7.85 -4.50
CA GLY A 105 -4.94 -8.00 -5.91
C GLY A 105 -4.29 -6.94 -6.81
N LEU A 106 -4.03 -5.75 -6.26
CA LEU A 106 -3.39 -4.66 -6.97
C LEU A 106 -1.93 -4.44 -6.54
N SER A 107 -1.64 -4.51 -5.24
CA SER A 107 -0.29 -4.26 -4.71
C SER A 107 0.72 -5.29 -5.21
N GLY A 108 0.35 -6.58 -5.28
CA GLY A 108 1.23 -7.66 -5.70
C GLY A 108 1.78 -7.45 -7.11
N PRO A 109 0.91 -7.35 -8.14
CA PRO A 109 1.35 -7.07 -9.50
C PRO A 109 2.14 -5.76 -9.64
N ALA A 110 1.69 -4.69 -8.97
CA ALA A 110 2.35 -3.38 -9.02
C ALA A 110 3.79 -3.45 -8.50
N GLU A 111 4.02 -4.10 -7.37
CA GLU A 111 5.35 -4.25 -6.77
C GLU A 111 6.27 -5.16 -7.58
N LEU A 112 5.72 -6.25 -8.13
CA LEU A 112 6.47 -7.13 -9.01
C LEU A 112 6.98 -6.34 -10.22
N ILE A 113 6.11 -5.57 -10.88
CA ILE A 113 6.48 -4.77 -12.05
C ILE A 113 7.51 -3.71 -11.65
N MET A 114 7.30 -2.98 -10.56
CA MET A 114 8.24 -1.97 -10.07
C MET A 114 9.63 -2.58 -9.81
N THR A 115 9.69 -3.74 -9.16
CA THR A 115 10.94 -4.45 -8.86
C THR A 115 11.63 -4.88 -10.16
N LEU A 116 10.90 -5.45 -11.11
CA LEU A 116 11.44 -5.84 -12.41
C LEU A 116 11.93 -4.63 -13.23
N GLN A 117 11.24 -3.49 -13.18
CA GLN A 117 11.72 -2.26 -13.80
C GLN A 117 13.02 -1.77 -13.19
N GLN A 118 13.14 -1.82 -11.86
CA GLN A 118 14.39 -1.46 -11.18
C GLN A 118 15.54 -2.40 -11.56
N ASN A 119 15.25 -3.69 -11.76
CA ASN A 119 16.24 -4.71 -12.10
C ASN A 119 16.69 -4.62 -13.55
N ASN A 120 15.74 -4.54 -14.49
CA ASN A 120 16.01 -4.70 -15.91
C ASN A 120 16.15 -3.37 -16.66
N GLY A 121 15.83 -2.25 -15.99
CA GLY A 121 15.88 -0.92 -16.60
C GLY A 121 14.76 -0.62 -17.60
N LYS A 122 13.79 -1.54 -17.77
CA LYS A 122 12.74 -1.46 -18.79
C LYS A 122 11.59 -0.54 -18.39
N SER A 123 10.83 -0.08 -19.38
CA SER A 123 9.59 0.66 -19.16
C SER A 123 8.48 -0.25 -18.62
N PHE A 124 7.42 0.35 -18.06
CA PHE A 124 6.30 -0.38 -17.46
C PHE A 124 5.65 -1.33 -18.48
N GLY A 125 5.25 -0.80 -19.63
CA GLY A 125 4.60 -1.57 -20.69
C GLY A 125 5.49 -2.69 -21.25
N ALA A 126 6.80 -2.41 -21.42
CA ALA A 126 7.74 -3.43 -21.85
C ALA A 126 7.87 -4.57 -20.82
N THR A 127 7.92 -4.23 -19.53
CA THR A 127 8.02 -5.20 -18.43
C THR A 127 6.76 -6.06 -18.32
N VAL A 128 5.58 -5.45 -18.37
CA VAL A 128 4.30 -6.19 -18.35
C VAL A 128 4.18 -7.12 -19.55
N LYS A 129 4.48 -6.61 -20.75
CA LYS A 129 4.45 -7.39 -21.99
C LYS A 129 5.41 -8.58 -21.93
N GLU A 130 6.63 -8.35 -21.47
CA GLU A 130 7.65 -9.39 -21.33
C GLU A 130 7.22 -10.49 -20.37
N VAL A 131 6.74 -10.14 -19.17
CA VAL A 131 6.28 -11.12 -18.18
C VAL A 131 5.09 -11.92 -18.73
N ALA A 132 4.11 -11.24 -19.34
CA ALA A 132 2.94 -11.89 -19.90
C ALA A 132 3.28 -12.83 -21.05
N GLN A 133 4.20 -12.45 -21.94
CA GLN A 133 4.58 -13.25 -23.11
C GLN A 133 5.52 -14.41 -22.76
N GLN A 134 6.47 -14.21 -21.85
CA GLN A 134 7.50 -15.21 -21.52
C GLN A 134 7.05 -16.20 -20.43
N HIS A 135 6.21 -15.76 -19.49
CA HIS A 135 5.87 -16.54 -18.30
C HIS A 135 4.36 -16.69 -18.07
N GLY A 136 3.53 -16.07 -18.93
CA GLY A 136 2.08 -16.06 -18.80
C GLY A 136 1.56 -15.00 -17.83
N VAL A 137 0.31 -14.59 -18.03
CA VAL A 137 -0.33 -13.51 -17.25
C VAL A 137 -0.42 -13.84 -15.75
N VAL A 138 -0.60 -15.11 -15.39
CA VAL A 138 -0.66 -15.56 -13.99
C VAL A 138 0.65 -15.26 -13.24
N ARG A 139 1.79 -15.18 -13.94
CA ARG A 139 3.08 -14.85 -13.32
C ARG A 139 3.11 -13.45 -12.71
N LEU A 140 2.22 -12.55 -13.12
CA LEU A 140 2.07 -11.24 -12.49
C LEU A 140 1.64 -11.32 -11.01
N LEU A 141 1.05 -12.44 -10.60
CA LEU A 141 0.68 -12.74 -9.20
C LEU A 141 1.76 -13.54 -8.46
N ARG A 142 2.98 -13.63 -8.99
CA ARG A 142 4.08 -14.31 -8.28
C ARG A 142 4.36 -13.59 -6.96
N GLY A 143 4.36 -14.36 -5.87
CA GLY A 143 4.58 -13.82 -4.53
C GLY A 143 3.30 -13.31 -3.86
N PHE A 144 2.13 -13.50 -4.47
CA PHE A 144 0.84 -13.03 -3.95
C PHE A 144 0.61 -13.39 -2.49
N THR A 145 0.89 -14.63 -2.07
CA THR A 145 0.69 -15.06 -0.68
C THR A 145 1.59 -14.30 0.30
N ALA A 146 2.85 -14.07 -0.05
CA ALA A 146 3.77 -13.29 0.77
C ALA A 146 3.33 -11.82 0.86
N THR A 147 2.93 -11.23 -0.27
CA THR A 147 2.37 -9.87 -0.31
C THR A 147 1.07 -9.77 0.49
N ALA A 148 0.20 -10.78 0.40
CA ALA A 148 -1.05 -10.84 1.15
C ALA A 148 -0.83 -10.83 2.65
N VAL A 149 0.09 -11.67 3.14
CA VAL A 149 0.44 -11.71 4.57
C VAL A 149 0.99 -10.36 5.01
N ARG A 150 1.93 -9.80 4.24
CA ARG A 150 2.53 -8.49 4.55
C ARG A 150 1.48 -7.37 4.60
N ASP A 151 0.63 -7.26 3.58
CA ASP A 151 -0.38 -6.20 3.50
C ASP A 151 -1.43 -6.33 4.59
N SER A 152 -1.83 -7.57 4.90
CA SER A 152 -2.75 -7.87 5.99
C SER A 152 -2.16 -7.47 7.34
N MET A 153 -0.89 -7.81 7.60
CA MET A 153 -0.18 -7.41 8.83
C MET A 153 -0.02 -5.89 8.93
N TRP A 154 0.33 -5.23 7.83
CA TRP A 154 0.46 -3.77 7.81
C TRP A 154 -0.88 -3.09 8.10
N CYS A 155 -1.96 -3.51 7.43
CA CYS A 155 -3.29 -2.95 7.67
C CYS A 155 -3.77 -3.21 9.09
N ALA A 156 -3.56 -4.43 9.63
CA ALA A 156 -3.87 -4.76 11.01
C ALA A 156 -3.15 -3.84 12.01
N GLY A 157 -1.86 -3.61 11.82
CA GLY A 157 -1.09 -2.68 12.64
C GLY A 157 -1.59 -1.24 12.54
N TYR A 158 -1.76 -0.75 11.31
CA TYR A 158 -2.11 0.64 11.07
C TYR A 158 -3.56 0.98 11.46
N LEU A 159 -4.53 0.19 11.02
CA LEU A 159 -5.97 0.48 11.17
C LEU A 159 -6.56 -0.01 12.49
N ALA A 160 -5.99 -1.05 13.12
CA ALA A 160 -6.54 -1.59 14.36
C ALA A 160 -5.64 -1.29 15.57
N LEU A 161 -4.34 -1.57 15.48
CA LEU A 161 -3.44 -1.46 16.62
C LEU A 161 -3.07 0.01 16.96
N GLY A 162 -2.88 0.87 15.95
CA GLY A 162 -2.59 2.30 16.15
C GLY A 162 -3.64 3.04 17.00
N PRO A 163 -4.95 2.90 16.73
CA PRO A 163 -6.00 3.45 17.58
C PRO A 163 -5.98 2.94 19.02
N VAL A 164 -5.68 1.66 19.22
CA VAL A 164 -5.58 1.06 20.57
C VAL A 164 -4.42 1.69 21.34
N PHE A 165 -3.22 1.74 20.75
CA PHE A 165 -2.07 2.40 21.37
C PHE A 165 -2.35 3.86 21.73
N THR A 166 -3.03 4.58 20.84
CA THR A 166 -3.38 5.98 21.08
C THR A 166 -4.30 6.12 22.28
N ARG A 167 -5.29 5.23 22.43
CA ARG A 167 -6.20 5.22 23.59
C ARG A 167 -5.45 4.98 24.90
N GLU A 168 -4.59 3.97 24.95
CA GLU A 168 -3.86 3.60 26.17
C GLU A 168 -2.81 4.65 26.57
N MET A 169 -2.16 5.32 25.61
CA MET A 169 -1.23 6.40 25.93
C MET A 169 -1.91 7.66 26.46
N HIS A 170 -3.14 7.95 26.03
CA HIS A 170 -3.90 9.10 26.55
C HIS A 170 -4.48 8.87 27.95
N THR A 171 -4.49 7.63 28.43
CA THR A 171 -4.91 7.29 29.80
C THR A 171 -3.77 7.31 30.81
N LEU A 172 -2.51 7.38 30.36
CA LEU A 172 -1.31 7.56 31.19
C LEU A 172 -1.04 9.04 31.45
#